data_AF-A0A2R7NIR7-F1
#
_entry.id   AF-A0A2R7NIR7-F1
#
_cell.length_a   1.000
_cell.length_b   1.000
_cell.length_c   1.000
_cell.angle_alpha   90.00
_cell.angle_beta   90.00
_cell.angle_gamma   90.00
#
_symmetry.space_group_name_H-M   'P 1'
#
loop_
_entity.id
_entity.type
_entity.pdbx_description
1 polymer ?
#
loop_
_entity_poly.entity_id
_entity_poly.type
_entity_poly.pdbx_seq_one_letter_code
_entity_poly.pdbx_strand_id
1 'polypeptide(L)'
;MCYTISTNYTEEEIKKEFNVGVEVDFKAAPVLSGFRKKGEYDNKVPIIIGSEPDHVVLGDWGLLPSWSKDRDFQTKTLNAIGEEGPVTT
;
A
#
# COMPACT_ATOMS: atom_id res chain seq x y z
N MET A 1 -8.08 8.80 9.67
CA MET A 1 -8.19 7.55 8.88
C MET A 1 -8.29 7.91 7.41
N CYS A 2 -7.51 7.27 6.54
CA CYS A 2 -7.44 7.53 5.11
C CYS A 2 -7.88 6.28 4.33
N TYR A 3 -8.77 6.43 3.34
CA TYR A 3 -9.33 5.30 2.59
C TYR A 3 -9.23 5.46 1.06
N THR A 4 -8.66 6.58 0.61
CA THR A 4 -8.44 6.88 -0.80
C THR A 4 -7.08 7.51 -0.97
N ILE A 5 -6.29 7.04 -1.94
CA ILE A 5 -4.98 7.60 -2.29
C ILE A 5 -4.90 7.90 -3.79
N SER A 6 -3.94 8.72 -4.18
CA SER A 6 -3.50 8.86 -5.57
C SER A 6 -2.24 8.04 -5.79
N THR A 7 -2.17 7.34 -6.91
CA THR A 7 -1.00 6.55 -7.36
C THR A 7 -0.50 7.04 -8.72
N ASN A 8 -0.73 8.32 -9.03
CA ASN A 8 -0.43 8.93 -10.33
C ASN A 8 1.06 9.23 -10.58
N TYR A 9 1.95 8.80 -9.71
CA TYR A 9 3.38 9.00 -9.93
C TYR A 9 3.85 8.18 -11.13
N THR A 10 4.65 8.81 -11.98
CA THR A 10 5.41 8.13 -13.03
C THR A 10 6.58 7.37 -12.43
N GLU A 11 7.12 6.40 -13.16
CA GLU A 11 8.33 5.68 -12.73
C GLU A 11 9.51 6.62 -12.46
N GLU A 12 9.66 7.66 -13.29
CA GLU A 12 10.74 8.66 -13.15
C GLU A 12 10.61 9.45 -11.85
N GLU A 13 9.39 9.84 -11.48
CA GLU A 13 9.12 10.55 -10.23
C GLU A 13 9.39 9.66 -9.01
N ILE A 14 8.98 8.39 -9.06
CA ILE A 14 9.25 7.43 -7.97
C ILE A 14 10.76 7.23 -7.80
N LYS A 15 11.48 6.97 -8.91
CA LYS A 15 12.94 6.82 -8.92
C LYS A 15 13.63 8.05 -8.34
N LYS A 16 13.18 9.26 -8.71
CA LYS A 16 13.76 10.52 -8.26
C LYS A 16 13.50 10.81 -6.78
N GLU A 17 12.27 10.58 -6.31
CA GLU A 17 11.85 10.95 -4.96
C GLU A 17 12.34 9.95 -3.90
N PHE A 18 12.31 8.66 -4.23
CA PHE A 18 12.58 7.58 -3.27
C PHE A 18 13.90 6.84 -3.53
N ASN A 19 14.59 7.12 -4.65
CA ASN A 19 15.84 6.45 -5.04
C ASN A 19 15.72 4.90 -5.10
N VAL A 20 14.61 4.42 -5.67
CA VAL A 20 14.31 3.00 -5.83
C VAL A 20 14.05 2.64 -7.29
N GLY A 21 14.38 1.41 -7.68
CA GLY A 21 14.00 0.82 -8.95
C GLY A 21 12.50 0.56 -9.04
N VAL A 22 11.94 0.78 -10.24
CA VAL A 22 10.55 0.44 -10.57
C VAL A 22 10.59 -0.53 -11.73
N GLU A 23 10.38 -1.81 -11.43
CA GLU A 23 10.36 -2.93 -12.37
C GLU A 23 9.03 -3.70 -12.29
N VAL A 24 7.98 -3.03 -11.78
CA VAL A 24 6.65 -3.60 -11.57
C VAL A 24 5.65 -2.89 -12.47
N ASP A 25 4.80 -3.67 -13.15
CA ASP A 25 3.67 -3.13 -13.91
C ASP A 25 2.53 -2.80 -12.94
N PHE A 26 2.45 -1.54 -12.52
CA PHE A 26 1.35 -1.03 -11.71
C PHE A 26 0.51 -0.04 -12.48
N LYS A 27 -0.81 -0.12 -12.31
CA LYS A 27 -1.74 0.80 -12.95
C LYS A 27 -1.87 2.06 -12.11
N ALA A 28 -1.22 3.12 -12.54
CA ALA A 28 -1.41 4.44 -11.95
C ALA A 28 -2.90 4.83 -12.00
N ALA A 29 -3.40 5.33 -10.87
CA ALA A 29 -4.78 5.79 -10.74
C ALA A 29 -4.85 7.10 -9.95
N PRO A 30 -5.59 8.13 -10.45
CA PRO A 30 -5.73 9.42 -9.76
C PRO A 30 -6.46 9.29 -8.43
N VAL A 31 -7.34 8.30 -8.35
CA VAL A 31 -8.15 8.00 -7.19
C VAL A 31 -8.23 6.48 -7.09
N LEU A 32 -7.57 5.94 -6.07
CA LEU A 32 -7.60 4.53 -5.72
C LEU A 32 -8.26 4.38 -4.35
N SER A 33 -9.36 3.63 -4.28
CA SER A 33 -10.04 3.29 -3.04
C SER A 33 -9.46 2.03 -2.41
N GLY A 34 -9.27 2.04 -1.09
CA GLY A 34 -8.89 0.85 -0.32
C GLY A 34 -10.03 -0.16 -0.19
N PHE A 35 -11.29 0.28 -0.28
CA PHE A 35 -12.43 -0.63 -0.34
C PHE A 35 -12.51 -1.27 -1.72
N ARG A 36 -12.51 -2.60 -1.73
CA ARG A 36 -12.60 -3.44 -2.92
C ARG A 36 -13.97 -4.10 -3.00
N LYS A 37 -14.44 -4.37 -4.21
CA LYS A 37 -15.61 -5.24 -4.39
C LYS A 37 -15.23 -6.66 -4.02
N LYS A 38 -16.19 -7.41 -3.49
CA LYS A 38 -15.98 -8.82 -3.12
C LYS A 38 -15.52 -9.61 -4.34
N GLY A 39 -14.36 -10.26 -4.21
CA GLY A 39 -13.75 -11.05 -5.29
C GLY A 39 -12.80 -10.29 -6.22
N GLU A 40 -12.66 -8.97 -6.09
CA GLU A 40 -11.73 -8.16 -6.89
C GLU A 40 -10.47 -7.81 -6.06
N TYR A 41 -9.29 -8.27 -6.49
CA TYR A 41 -8.04 -8.12 -5.73
C TYR A 41 -6.86 -7.58 -6.54
N ASP A 42 -7.12 -7.09 -7.76
CA ASP A 42 -6.07 -6.69 -8.71
C ASP A 42 -5.54 -5.27 -8.47
N ASN A 43 -6.20 -4.51 -7.59
CA ASN A 43 -5.83 -3.15 -7.21
C ASN A 43 -4.69 -3.16 -6.18
N LYS A 44 -3.51 -3.62 -6.59
CA LYS A 44 -2.30 -3.59 -5.79
C LYS A 44 -1.71 -2.18 -5.73
N VAL A 45 -1.03 -1.89 -4.64
CA VAL A 45 -0.34 -0.61 -4.41
C VAL A 45 1.17 -0.82 -4.46
N PRO A 46 1.93 0.12 -5.09
CA PRO A 46 3.38 0.13 -4.98
C PRO A 46 3.79 0.47 -3.54
N ILE A 47 4.63 -0.36 -2.94
CA ILE A 47 5.17 -0.17 -1.59
C ILE A 47 6.68 -0.46 -1.59
N ILE A 48 7.38 0.12 -0.61
CA ILE A 48 8.80 -0.17 -0.33
C ILE A 48 8.84 -0.99 0.96
N ILE A 49 9.59 -2.09 0.94
CA ILE A 49 9.70 -3.00 2.09
C ILE A 49 11.17 -3.21 2.48
N GLY A 50 11.43 -3.44 3.76
CA GLY A 50 12.80 -3.53 4.28
C GLY A 50 13.61 -4.71 3.74
N SER A 51 12.97 -5.78 3.26
CA SER A 51 13.67 -6.92 2.64
C SER A 51 14.14 -6.64 1.22
N GLU A 52 13.55 -5.64 0.55
CA GLU A 52 13.86 -5.23 -0.82
C GLU A 52 13.87 -3.69 -0.89
N PRO A 53 14.80 -3.01 -0.18
CA PRO A 53 14.74 -1.57 0.02
C PRO A 53 15.01 -0.77 -1.25
N ASP A 54 15.71 -1.35 -2.22
CA ASP A 54 16.13 -0.70 -3.46
C ASP A 54 15.10 -0.82 -4.59
N HIS A 55 13.99 -1.53 -4.37
CA HIS A 55 12.97 -1.79 -5.39
C HIS A 55 11.55 -1.59 -4.85
N VAL A 56 10.65 -1.14 -5.72
CA VAL A 56 9.21 -1.13 -5.44
C VAL A 56 8.65 -2.53 -5.61
N VAL A 57 7.80 -2.95 -4.68
CA VAL A 57 7.01 -4.19 -4.78
C VAL A 57 5.50 -3.90 -4.76
N LEU A 58 4.69 -4.83 -5.27
CA LEU A 58 3.23 -4.68 -5.28
C LEU A 58 2.56 -5.38 -4.10
N GLY A 59 1.92 -4.59 -3.23
CA GLY A 59 1.21 -5.06 -2.04
C GLY A 59 -0.31 -4.93 -2.14
N ASP A 60 -1.03 -5.64 -1.27
CA ASP A 60 -2.44 -5.38 -1.03
C ASP A 60 -2.61 -4.22 -0.04
N TRP A 61 -3.56 -3.32 -0.31
CA TRP A 61 -3.99 -2.34 0.68
C TRP A 61 -5.04 -2.96 1.60
N GLY A 62 -4.70 -3.10 2.87
CA GLY A 62 -5.49 -3.82 3.88
C GLY A 62 -4.77 -5.08 4.34
N LEU A 63 -4.33 -5.11 5.60
CA LEU A 63 -3.59 -6.24 6.15
C LEU A 63 -4.50 -7.48 6.26
N LEU A 64 -4.09 -8.61 5.67
CA LEU A 64 -4.66 -9.91 5.98
C LEU A 64 -3.80 -10.58 7.06
N PRO A 65 -4.30 -10.77 8.29
CA PRO A 65 -3.55 -11.49 9.31
C PRO A 65 -3.22 -12.91 8.85
N SER A 66 -2.04 -13.42 9.20
CA SER A 66 -1.55 -14.73 8.76
C SER A 66 -2.44 -15.92 9.16
N TRP A 67 -3.25 -15.75 10.21
CA TRP A 67 -4.22 -16.74 10.68
C TRP A 67 -5.57 -16.68 9.95
N SER A 68 -5.86 -15.62 9.21
CA SER A 68 -7.12 -15.46 8.50
C SER A 68 -7.02 -15.94 7.06
N LYS A 69 -8.01 -16.74 6.64
CA LYS A 69 -8.24 -17.06 5.23
C LYS A 69 -9.31 -16.17 4.58
N ASP A 70 -9.99 -15.36 5.39
CA ASP A 70 -11.05 -14.48 4.94
C ASP A 70 -10.48 -13.17 4.41
N ARG A 71 -10.47 -13.00 3.09
CA ARG A 71 -9.98 -11.77 2.45
C ARG A 71 -10.90 -10.58 2.66
N ASP A 72 -12.18 -10.79 3.01
CA ASP A 72 -13.09 -9.68 3.35
C ASP A 72 -12.60 -8.94 4.61
N PHE A 73 -11.75 -9.58 5.44
CA PHE A 73 -11.10 -8.97 6.60
C PHE A 73 -10.25 -7.75 6.25
N GLN A 74 -9.65 -7.69 5.05
CA GLN A 74 -8.77 -6.61 4.62
C GLN A 74 -9.49 -5.23 4.60
N THR A 75 -10.82 -5.23 4.44
CA THR A 75 -11.64 -4.00 4.50
C THR A 75 -11.66 -3.33 5.88
N LYS A 76 -11.32 -4.08 6.93
CA LYS A 76 -11.28 -3.61 8.33
C LYS A 76 -9.87 -3.19 8.78
N THR A 77 -8.86 -3.38 7.93
CA THR A 77 -7.43 -3.19 8.26
C THR A 77 -6.73 -2.27 7.26
N LEU A 78 -7.49 -1.41 6.57
CA LEU A 78 -6.96 -0.38 5.65
C LEU A 78 -6.10 0.68 6.36
N ASN A 79 -6.28 0.81 7.67
CA ASN A 79 -5.56 1.74 8.54
C ASN A 79 -5.20 1.02 9.84
N ALA A 80 -4.10 1.45 10.48
CA ALA A 80 -3.75 1.11 11.84
C ALA A 80 -3.56 2.41 12.64
N ILE A 81 -3.99 2.44 13.90
CA ILE A 81 -3.77 3.59 14.78
C ILE A 81 -2.32 3.49 15.27
N GLY A 82 -1.51 4.51 14.99
CA GLY A 82 -0.23 4.67 15.67
C GLY A 82 -0.50 5.18 17.09
N GLU A 83 -0.07 4.43 18.10
CA GLU A 83 0.04 5.00 19.45
C GLU A 83 1.26 5.92 19.47
N GLU A 84 1.06 7.21 19.77
CA GLU A 84 2.18 8.07 20.13
C GLU A 84 2.63 7.68 21.53
N GLY A 85 3.85 7.15 21.65
CA GLY A 85 4.50 7.01 22.95
C GLY A 85 4.62 8.39 23.62
N PRO A 86 4.69 8.47 24.97
CA PRO A 86 4.88 9.75 25.63
C PRO A 86 6.15 10.43 25.09
N VAL A 87 6.00 11.66 24.60
CA VAL A 87 7.12 12.53 24.24
C VAL A 87 7.94 12.73 25.52
N THR A 88 9.07 12.05 25.63
CA THR A 88 10.02 12.29 26.71
C THR A 88 10.78 13.57 26.34
N THR A 89 10.44 14.66 27.05
CA THR A 89 11.12 15.96 27.00
C THR A 89 12.46 15.93 27.68
#